data_AF-A0A947A2N6-F1
#
_entry.id   AF-A0A947A2N6-F1
#
_cell.length_a   1.000
_cell.length_b   1.000
_cell.length_c   1.000
_cell.angle_alpha   90.00
_cell.angle_beta   90.00
_cell.angle_gamma   90.00
#
_symmetry.space_group_name_H-M   'P 1'
#
loop_
_entity.id
_entity.type
_entity.pdbx_description
1 polymer ?
#
loop_
_entity_poly.entity_id
_entity_poly.type
_entity_poly.pdbx_seq_one_letter_code
_entity_poly.pdbx_strand_id
1 'polypeptide(L)'
;TITLGLMQDLLENEGDAWKYMLQELKSVYINLEKKKIDVNKLPDIPLYQRQPINSIPPEIIDFAGLNIFLKVSKLALRTAEMHIALGSDMQDTAFTPTKYNGDYAVWLKNRLIYMFQNRLNTIENNMHKLEGEALELAKQFLDNKKEIREHFLNFNWTRMKSERIRIHGDYHLGQVLVDQDDFYLLDFEGEPESTIQDRKVKQPPLKDVAGMFRSFHYAIYSTIFNNDGSFKTSQENMFQAGEVLYKYMIGVFMETYVHKVQTENLNIGYKQEIEFLLDYCLLEKAVYELGYELNSRPRWTIIPLRGIASILKNKKN
;
A
#
# COMPACT_ATOMS: atom_id res chain seq x y z
N THR A 1 10.82 30.74 -3.88
CA THR A 1 11.17 30.36 -5.26
C THR A 1 9.96 29.72 -5.91
N ILE A 2 9.63 30.10 -7.15
CA ILE A 2 8.55 29.48 -7.95
C ILE A 2 9.24 28.62 -9.01
N THR A 3 8.89 27.34 -9.10
CA THR A 3 9.37 26.44 -10.17
C THR A 3 8.44 26.55 -11.36
N LEU A 4 8.99 26.79 -12.57
CA LEU A 4 8.21 26.93 -13.80
C LEU A 4 8.10 25.64 -14.61
N GLY A 5 9.03 24.71 -14.41
CA GLY A 5 9.05 23.40 -15.08
C GLY A 5 10.33 22.63 -14.77
N LEU A 6 10.33 21.35 -15.11
CA LEU A 6 11.47 20.44 -15.05
C LEU A 6 11.62 19.79 -16.43
N MET A 7 12.87 19.56 -16.85
CA MET A 7 13.19 18.75 -18.03
C MET A 7 13.95 17.51 -17.56
N GLN A 8 13.53 16.35 -18.03
CA GLN A 8 14.13 15.06 -17.70
C GLN A 8 14.36 14.28 -19.00
N ASP A 9 15.34 13.38 -18.97
CA ASP A 9 15.58 12.48 -20.09
C ASP A 9 14.37 11.56 -20.31
N LEU A 10 13.99 11.38 -21.57
CA LEU A 10 12.94 10.44 -21.94
C LEU A 10 13.49 9.01 -21.80
N LEU A 11 12.80 8.20 -21.00
CA LEU A 11 13.08 6.78 -20.87
C LEU A 11 12.22 6.01 -21.87
N GLU A 12 12.84 5.22 -22.75
CA GLU A 12 12.12 4.16 -23.46
C GLU A 12 11.56 3.18 -22.42
N ASN A 13 10.28 2.84 -22.53
CA ASN A 13 9.59 2.00 -21.54
C ASN A 13 8.42 1.26 -22.18
N GLU A 14 7.99 0.18 -21.54
CA GLU A 14 6.88 -0.69 -21.95
C GLU A 14 5.53 -0.23 -21.36
N GLY A 15 5.51 0.92 -20.68
CA GLY A 15 4.35 1.52 -20.02
C GLY A 15 4.46 1.49 -18.49
N ASP A 16 3.33 1.83 -17.83
CA ASP A 16 3.23 1.84 -16.38
C ASP A 16 3.13 0.42 -15.78
N ALA A 17 3.68 0.26 -14.57
CA ALA A 17 3.68 -1.00 -13.84
C ALA A 17 2.27 -1.42 -13.40
N TRP A 18 1.31 -0.49 -13.40
CA TRP A 18 -0.09 -0.78 -13.13
C TRP A 18 -0.68 -1.69 -14.23
N LYS A 19 -0.56 -1.31 -15.50
CA LYS A 19 -1.01 -2.15 -16.63
C LYS A 19 -0.29 -3.49 -16.67
N TYR A 20 1.03 -3.49 -16.47
CA TYR A 20 1.81 -4.71 -16.38
C TYR A 20 1.26 -5.66 -15.29
N MET A 21 1.06 -5.14 -14.07
CA MET A 21 0.55 -5.93 -12.95
C MET A 21 -0.86 -6.49 -13.22
N LEU A 22 -1.74 -5.71 -13.87
CA LEU A 22 -3.07 -6.21 -14.25
C LEU A 22 -3.00 -7.39 -15.24
N GLN A 23 -2.03 -7.40 -16.16
CA GLN A 23 -1.82 -8.51 -17.10
C GLN A 23 -1.31 -9.76 -16.38
N GLU A 24 -0.34 -9.60 -15.47
CA GLU A 24 0.17 -10.70 -14.64
C GLU A 24 -0.96 -11.29 -13.79
N LEU A 25 -1.72 -10.46 -13.07
CA LEU A 25 -2.83 -10.89 -12.23
C LEU A 25 -3.95 -11.57 -13.02
N LYS A 26 -4.23 -11.09 -14.24
CA LYS A 26 -5.18 -11.77 -15.13
C LYS A 26 -4.71 -13.21 -15.43
N SER A 27 -3.42 -13.39 -15.67
CA SER A 27 -2.83 -14.72 -15.89
C SER A 27 -2.92 -15.60 -14.64
N VAL A 28 -2.75 -15.04 -13.45
CA VAL A 28 -2.97 -15.75 -12.17
C VAL A 28 -4.40 -16.29 -12.06
N TYR A 29 -5.41 -15.47 -12.34
CA TYR A 29 -6.80 -15.92 -12.28
C TYR A 29 -7.17 -16.91 -13.39
N ILE A 30 -6.55 -16.82 -14.57
CA ILE A 30 -6.66 -17.86 -15.60
C ILE A 30 -6.08 -19.20 -15.10
N ASN A 31 -4.95 -19.18 -14.38
CA ASN A 31 -4.36 -20.38 -13.80
C ASN A 31 -5.24 -21.01 -12.74
N LEU A 32 -5.87 -20.19 -11.88
CA LEU A 32 -6.83 -20.65 -10.87
C LEU A 32 -7.91 -21.56 -11.50
N GLU A 33 -8.46 -21.15 -12.65
CA GLU A 33 -9.47 -21.91 -13.39
C GLU A 33 -8.90 -23.12 -14.12
N LYS A 34 -7.86 -22.89 -14.92
CA LYS A 34 -7.29 -23.91 -15.80
C LYS A 34 -6.77 -25.09 -15.01
N LYS A 35 -6.17 -24.84 -13.84
CA LYS A 35 -5.61 -25.86 -12.96
C LYS A 35 -6.60 -26.36 -11.90
N LYS A 36 -7.80 -25.77 -11.83
CA LYS A 36 -8.86 -26.12 -10.84
C LYS A 36 -8.33 -26.07 -9.41
N ILE A 37 -7.62 -25.01 -9.07
CA ILE A 37 -7.02 -24.83 -7.74
C ILE A 37 -8.13 -24.75 -6.69
N ASP A 38 -8.01 -25.55 -5.64
CA ASP A 38 -8.92 -25.51 -4.47
C ASP A 38 -8.49 -24.38 -3.55
N VAL A 39 -9.20 -23.24 -3.63
CA VAL A 39 -8.88 -22.01 -2.89
C VAL A 39 -8.84 -22.23 -1.38
N ASN A 40 -9.65 -23.16 -0.85
CA ASN A 40 -9.71 -23.46 0.58
C ASN A 40 -8.48 -24.21 1.10
N LYS A 41 -7.65 -24.75 0.19
CA LYS A 41 -6.42 -25.48 0.52
C LYS A 41 -5.16 -24.67 0.27
N LEU A 42 -5.27 -23.44 -0.24
CA LEU A 42 -4.11 -22.59 -0.41
C LEU A 42 -3.51 -22.27 0.97
N PRO A 43 -2.19 -22.47 1.17
CA PRO A 43 -1.56 -22.19 2.45
C PRO A 43 -1.57 -20.68 2.71
N ASP A 44 -2.26 -20.25 3.76
CA ASP A 44 -2.34 -18.84 4.15
C ASP A 44 -1.24 -18.47 5.14
N ILE A 45 -0.87 -17.19 5.16
CA ILE A 45 0.15 -16.64 6.06
C ILE A 45 -0.35 -15.38 6.77
N PRO A 46 0.13 -15.06 7.98
CA PRO A 46 -0.04 -13.74 8.59
C PRO A 46 0.39 -12.60 7.67
N LEU A 47 -0.34 -11.47 7.75
CA LEU A 47 0.03 -10.24 7.08
C LEU A 47 1.42 -9.75 7.57
N TYR A 48 2.24 -9.25 6.65
CA TYR A 48 3.66 -8.84 6.87
C TYR A 48 4.65 -9.96 7.23
N GLN A 49 4.22 -11.23 7.30
CA GLN A 49 5.20 -12.30 7.43
C GLN A 49 6.13 -12.28 6.22
N ARG A 50 7.41 -12.04 6.48
CA ARG A 50 8.46 -12.03 5.44
C ARG A 50 8.55 -13.41 4.78
N GLN A 51 8.59 -13.41 3.45
CA GLN A 51 8.62 -14.61 2.62
C GLN A 51 9.78 -14.52 1.62
N PRO A 52 10.92 -15.17 1.89
CA PRO A 52 11.90 -15.46 0.86
C PRO A 52 11.25 -16.18 -0.33
N ILE A 53 11.66 -15.83 -1.56
CA ILE A 53 11.06 -16.43 -2.78
C ILE A 53 11.21 -17.96 -2.78
N ASN A 54 12.32 -18.49 -2.26
CA ASN A 54 12.59 -19.92 -2.17
C ASN A 54 11.78 -20.64 -1.07
N SER A 55 11.09 -19.93 -0.19
CA SER A 55 10.20 -20.51 0.83
C SER A 55 8.73 -20.48 0.44
N ILE A 56 8.38 -19.93 -0.72
CA ILE A 56 7.00 -19.88 -1.20
C ILE A 56 6.52 -21.32 -1.47
N PRO A 57 5.37 -21.75 -0.90
CA PRO A 57 4.87 -23.10 -1.11
C PRO A 57 4.60 -23.41 -2.59
N PRO A 58 4.85 -24.65 -3.05
CA PRO A 58 4.59 -25.06 -4.43
C PRO A 58 3.14 -24.80 -4.88
N GLU A 59 2.17 -24.90 -3.99
CA GLU A 59 0.75 -24.62 -4.26
C GLU A 59 0.52 -23.16 -4.66
N ILE A 60 1.24 -22.23 -4.03
CA ILE A 60 1.18 -20.80 -4.33
C ILE A 60 1.89 -20.51 -5.65
N ILE A 61 3.02 -21.16 -5.92
CA ILE A 61 3.71 -21.06 -7.20
C ILE A 61 2.87 -21.65 -8.34
N ASP A 62 2.16 -22.75 -8.11
CA ASP A 62 1.29 -23.37 -9.11
C ASP A 62 0.09 -22.46 -9.43
N PHE A 63 -0.46 -21.79 -8.42
CA PHE A 63 -1.53 -20.80 -8.55
C PHE A 63 -1.07 -19.51 -9.25
N ALA A 64 -0.06 -18.83 -8.69
CA ALA A 64 0.31 -17.46 -9.08
C ALA A 64 1.44 -17.38 -10.10
N GLY A 65 2.22 -18.44 -10.27
CA GLY A 65 3.47 -18.42 -11.03
C GLY A 65 4.61 -17.74 -10.29
N LEU A 66 5.84 -18.08 -10.63
CA LEU A 66 7.04 -17.51 -9.99
C LEU A 66 7.30 -16.06 -10.42
N ASN A 67 6.92 -15.70 -11.65
CA ASN A 67 7.26 -14.40 -12.25
C ASN A 67 6.74 -13.20 -11.44
N ILE A 68 5.49 -13.26 -10.96
CA ILE A 68 4.90 -12.18 -10.17
C ILE A 68 5.73 -11.90 -8.90
N PHE A 69 6.24 -12.93 -8.22
CA PHE A 69 7.05 -12.77 -7.03
C PHE A 69 8.45 -12.22 -7.33
N LEU A 70 9.06 -12.63 -8.46
CA LEU A 70 10.32 -12.05 -8.92
C LEU A 70 10.18 -10.55 -9.20
N LYS A 71 9.10 -10.14 -9.86
CA LYS A 71 8.81 -8.74 -10.17
C LYS A 71 8.50 -7.94 -8.91
N VAL A 72 7.74 -8.49 -7.97
CA VAL A 72 7.49 -7.85 -6.66
C VAL A 72 8.79 -7.67 -5.87
N SER A 73 9.68 -8.66 -5.86
CA SER A 73 11.00 -8.55 -5.20
C SER A 73 11.87 -7.47 -5.88
N LYS A 74 11.90 -7.43 -7.22
CA LYS A 74 12.63 -6.40 -7.95
C LYS A 74 12.09 -4.99 -7.69
N LEU A 75 10.77 -4.82 -7.63
CA LEU A 75 10.14 -3.55 -7.26
C LEU A 75 10.47 -3.14 -5.82
N ALA A 76 10.48 -4.10 -4.89
CA ALA A 76 10.88 -3.87 -3.51
C ALA A 76 12.35 -3.43 -3.39
N LEU A 77 13.23 -4.02 -4.18
CA LEU A 77 14.64 -3.61 -4.29
C LEU A 77 14.76 -2.16 -4.76
N ARG A 78 14.10 -1.78 -5.86
CA ARG A 78 14.12 -0.39 -6.36
C ARG A 78 13.52 0.61 -5.37
N THR A 79 12.46 0.20 -4.66
CA THR A 79 11.88 1.01 -3.57
C THR A 79 12.88 1.21 -2.43
N ALA A 80 13.60 0.16 -2.03
CA ALA A 80 14.63 0.26 -0.99
C ALA A 80 15.76 1.19 -1.41
N GLU A 81 16.28 1.04 -2.63
CA GLU A 81 17.35 1.90 -3.17
C GLU A 81 16.94 3.37 -3.25
N MET A 82 15.69 3.65 -3.66
CA MET A 82 15.14 5.01 -3.62
C MET A 82 15.18 5.58 -2.19
N HIS A 83 14.69 4.85 -1.19
CA HIS A 83 14.68 5.32 0.19
C HIS A 83 16.09 5.46 0.78
N ILE A 84 17.02 4.57 0.42
CA ILE A 84 18.43 4.68 0.81
C ILE A 84 19.02 5.96 0.22
N ALA A 85 18.82 6.22 -1.07
CA ALA A 85 19.30 7.43 -1.72
C ALA A 85 18.74 8.70 -1.02
N LEU A 86 17.42 8.74 -0.80
CA LEU A 86 16.74 9.86 -0.14
C LEU A 86 17.09 10.03 1.36
N GLY A 87 17.62 8.98 1.99
CA GLY A 87 18.00 8.95 3.41
C GLY A 87 19.50 8.96 3.68
N SER A 88 20.34 9.04 2.65
CA SER A 88 21.81 8.91 2.79
C SER A 88 22.56 10.23 2.94
N ASP A 89 21.93 11.37 2.63
CA ASP A 89 22.59 12.68 2.65
C ASP A 89 22.69 13.25 4.07
N MET A 90 23.92 13.41 4.56
CA MET A 90 24.23 13.93 5.89
C MET A 90 24.60 15.43 5.91
N GLN A 91 24.65 16.08 4.74
CA GLN A 91 25.04 17.49 4.59
C GLN A 91 23.83 18.37 4.28
N ASP A 92 22.97 17.96 3.36
CA ASP A 92 21.75 18.70 3.05
C ASP A 92 20.65 18.40 4.08
N THR A 93 20.41 19.37 4.97
CA THR A 93 19.35 19.30 5.99
C THR A 93 17.96 19.00 5.41
N ALA A 94 17.70 19.28 4.13
CA ALA A 94 16.45 18.92 3.46
C ALA A 94 16.28 17.39 3.30
N PHE A 95 17.37 16.63 3.25
CA PHE A 95 17.40 15.18 3.06
C PHE A 95 17.90 14.41 4.29
N THR A 96 18.69 15.03 5.17
CA THR A 96 19.19 14.38 6.39
C THR A 96 18.07 13.73 7.20
N PRO A 97 18.15 12.42 7.49
CA PRO A 97 17.16 11.72 8.30
C PRO A 97 16.90 12.41 9.63
N THR A 98 15.66 12.33 10.11
CA THR A 98 15.25 12.96 11.38
C THR A 98 14.52 11.98 12.26
N LYS A 99 14.83 12.00 13.56
CA LYS A 99 14.08 11.22 14.54
C LYS A 99 12.66 11.76 14.69
N TYR A 100 11.79 10.91 15.21
CA TYR A 100 10.45 11.31 15.65
C TYR A 100 10.56 12.25 16.86
N ASN A 101 9.68 13.24 16.91
CA ASN A 101 9.62 14.22 18.00
C ASN A 101 8.16 14.63 18.28
N GLY A 102 7.97 15.43 19.33
CA GLY A 102 6.66 15.94 19.73
C GLY A 102 5.96 16.73 18.64
N ASP A 103 6.68 17.64 17.98
CA ASP A 103 6.12 18.51 16.94
C ASP A 103 5.55 17.72 15.75
N TYR A 104 6.31 16.72 15.27
CA TYR A 104 5.83 15.81 14.23
C TYR A 104 4.59 15.03 14.69
N ALA A 105 4.58 14.53 15.92
CA ALA A 105 3.43 13.78 16.42
C ALA A 105 2.17 14.65 16.53
N VAL A 106 2.30 15.91 16.94
CA VAL A 106 1.19 16.88 16.98
C VAL A 106 0.69 17.18 15.57
N TRP A 107 1.60 17.50 14.65
CA TRP A 107 1.26 17.75 13.24
C TRP A 107 0.53 16.55 12.62
N LEU A 108 1.08 15.34 12.77
CA LEU A 108 0.54 14.11 12.19
C LEU A 108 -0.89 13.84 12.71
N LYS A 109 -1.08 13.91 14.03
CA LYS A 109 -2.40 13.68 14.64
C LYS A 109 -3.42 14.70 14.16
N ASN A 110 -3.08 15.99 14.13
CA ASN A 110 -4.01 17.02 13.68
C ASN A 110 -4.41 16.82 12.21
N ARG A 111 -3.44 16.54 11.33
CA ARG A 111 -3.70 16.28 9.90
C ARG A 111 -4.63 15.07 9.72
N LEU A 112 -4.35 13.96 10.40
CA LEU A 112 -5.13 12.73 10.27
C LEU A 112 -6.53 12.85 10.85
N ILE A 113 -6.69 13.52 11.99
CA ILE A 113 -8.01 13.74 12.60
C ILE A 113 -8.87 14.64 11.70
N TYR A 114 -8.29 15.68 11.10
CA TYR A 114 -8.99 16.53 10.15
C TYR A 114 -9.42 15.74 8.90
N MET A 115 -8.50 14.99 8.29
CA MET A 115 -8.81 14.12 7.15
C MET A 115 -9.92 13.11 7.50
N PHE A 116 -9.78 12.43 8.63
CA PHE A 116 -10.75 11.43 9.09
C PHE A 116 -12.15 12.03 9.31
N GLN A 117 -12.25 13.20 9.94
CA GLN A 117 -13.53 13.88 10.13
C GLN A 117 -14.20 14.22 8.79
N ASN A 118 -13.43 14.69 7.81
CA ASN A 118 -13.96 14.97 6.46
C ASN A 118 -14.47 13.68 5.78
N ARG A 119 -13.78 12.55 5.98
CA ARG A 119 -14.16 11.25 5.41
C ARG A 119 -15.41 10.67 6.07
N LEU A 120 -15.59 10.85 7.38
CA LEU A 120 -16.85 10.52 8.08
C LEU A 120 -18.03 11.25 7.45
N ASN A 121 -17.93 12.58 7.33
CA ASN A 121 -18.97 13.40 6.72
C ASN A 121 -19.25 12.96 5.27
N THR A 122 -18.20 12.61 4.52
CA THR A 122 -18.34 12.15 3.13
C THR A 122 -19.10 10.83 3.03
N ILE A 123 -18.81 9.86 3.89
CA ILE A 123 -19.57 8.60 3.94
C ILE A 123 -21.02 8.85 4.32
N GLU A 124 -21.27 9.61 5.38
CA GLU A 124 -22.63 9.86 5.88
C GLU A 124 -23.52 10.45 4.77
N ASN A 125 -22.97 11.37 3.96
CA ASN A 125 -23.67 12.01 2.86
C ASN A 125 -23.82 11.13 1.60
N ASN A 126 -22.98 10.12 1.40
CA ASN A 126 -22.96 9.28 0.20
C ASN A 126 -23.41 7.84 0.42
N MET A 127 -23.85 7.49 1.63
CA MET A 127 -24.24 6.13 1.99
C MET A 127 -25.35 5.54 1.11
N HIS A 128 -26.22 6.38 0.56
CA HIS A 128 -27.26 5.99 -0.40
C HIS A 128 -26.73 5.46 -1.75
N LYS A 129 -25.45 5.71 -2.07
CA LYS A 129 -24.79 5.22 -3.30
C LYS A 129 -24.17 3.82 -3.12
N LEU A 130 -24.18 3.29 -1.90
CA LEU A 130 -23.56 2.02 -1.55
C LEU A 130 -24.62 0.93 -1.44
N GLU A 131 -24.25 -0.27 -1.87
CA GLU A 131 -25.11 -1.45 -1.82
C GLU A 131 -24.30 -2.68 -1.36
N GLY A 132 -25.00 -3.73 -0.92
CA GLY A 132 -24.41 -5.00 -0.52
C GLY A 132 -23.33 -4.85 0.56
N GLU A 133 -22.22 -5.56 0.38
CA GLU A 133 -21.11 -5.58 1.35
C GLU A 133 -20.48 -4.19 1.56
N ALA A 134 -20.41 -3.34 0.53
CA ALA A 134 -19.84 -2.01 0.67
C ALA A 134 -20.65 -1.14 1.65
N LEU A 135 -21.99 -1.27 1.62
CA LEU A 135 -22.87 -0.57 2.57
C LEU A 135 -22.67 -1.07 4.00
N GLU A 136 -22.58 -2.39 4.19
CA GLU A 136 -22.38 -2.99 5.52
C GLU A 136 -21.01 -2.62 6.11
N LEU A 137 -19.95 -2.62 5.31
CA LEU A 137 -18.63 -2.16 5.75
C LEU A 137 -18.61 -0.65 6.04
N ALA A 138 -19.38 0.16 5.29
CA ALA A 138 -19.49 1.60 5.57
C ALA A 138 -20.19 1.87 6.91
N LYS A 139 -21.25 1.11 7.23
CA LYS A 139 -21.89 1.16 8.56
C LYS A 139 -20.90 0.77 9.65
N GLN A 140 -20.17 -0.33 9.48
CA GLN A 140 -19.13 -0.74 10.42
C GLN A 140 -18.06 0.33 10.60
N PHE A 141 -17.63 1.02 9.53
CA PHE A 141 -16.69 2.13 9.62
C PHE A 141 -17.22 3.27 10.51
N LEU A 142 -18.49 3.65 10.34
CA LEU A 142 -19.13 4.69 11.17
C LEU A 142 -19.30 4.25 12.63
N ASP A 143 -19.68 2.99 12.86
CA ASP A 143 -19.83 2.43 14.21
C ASP A 143 -18.49 2.40 14.97
N ASN A 144 -17.41 2.07 14.26
CA ASN A 144 -16.06 2.03 14.82
C ASN A 144 -15.32 3.38 14.79
N LYS A 145 -16.01 4.51 14.52
CA LYS A 145 -15.35 5.82 14.38
C LYS A 145 -14.52 6.24 15.60
N LYS A 146 -14.94 5.85 16.80
CA LYS A 146 -14.20 6.12 18.04
C LYS A 146 -12.89 5.34 18.08
N GLU A 147 -12.93 4.04 17.79
CA GLU A 147 -11.77 3.14 17.75
C GLU A 147 -10.74 3.61 16.70
N ILE A 148 -11.20 3.99 15.50
CA ILE A 148 -10.33 4.52 14.44
C ILE A 148 -9.67 5.83 14.88
N ARG A 149 -10.45 6.76 15.46
CA ARG A 149 -9.94 8.03 15.98
C ARG A 149 -8.87 7.81 17.06
N GLU A 150 -9.15 6.92 18.01
CA GLU A 150 -8.19 6.56 19.06
C GLU A 150 -6.92 5.96 18.48
N HIS A 151 -7.01 5.14 17.43
CA HIS A 151 -5.83 4.59 16.79
C HIS A 151 -4.90 5.69 16.25
N PHE A 152 -5.44 6.71 15.57
CA PHE A 152 -4.64 7.85 15.12
C PHE A 152 -4.02 8.62 16.29
N LEU A 153 -4.78 8.86 17.36
CA LEU A 153 -4.34 9.59 18.55
C LEU A 153 -3.30 8.84 19.38
N ASN A 154 -3.28 7.50 19.31
CA ASN A 154 -2.36 6.63 20.05
C ASN A 154 -0.95 6.60 19.47
N PHE A 155 -0.66 7.33 18.39
CA PHE A 155 0.70 7.50 17.89
C PHE A 155 1.60 8.09 18.98
N ASN A 156 2.60 7.32 19.41
CA ASN A 156 3.53 7.72 20.47
C ASN A 156 4.97 7.73 19.93
N TRP A 157 5.45 8.94 19.61
CA TRP A 157 6.77 9.15 19.05
C TRP A 157 7.91 8.69 19.97
N THR A 158 7.71 8.68 21.30
CA THR A 158 8.75 8.27 22.26
C THR A 158 9.10 6.78 22.18
N ARG A 159 8.20 5.97 21.60
CA ARG A 159 8.41 4.54 21.34
C ARG A 159 9.11 4.26 20.01
N MET A 160 9.21 5.26 19.12
CA MET A 160 9.81 5.08 17.80
C MET A 160 11.34 5.15 17.91
N LYS A 161 12.02 4.18 17.32
CA LYS A 161 13.48 4.12 17.18
C LYS A 161 13.94 4.38 15.76
N SER A 162 13.05 4.20 14.79
CA SER A 162 13.26 4.50 13.38
C SER A 162 13.45 6.00 13.11
N GLU A 163 13.84 6.30 11.88
CA GLU A 163 14.03 7.65 11.38
C GLU A 163 13.05 7.95 10.25
N ARG A 164 12.81 9.25 10.06
CA ARG A 164 11.98 9.79 8.98
C ARG A 164 12.87 10.43 7.93
N ILE A 165 12.56 10.19 6.67
CA ILE A 165 13.31 10.69 5.49
C ILE A 165 12.39 11.45 4.54
N ARG A 166 12.95 12.06 3.49
CA ARG A 166 12.15 12.42 2.33
C ARG A 166 11.70 11.15 1.62
N ILE A 167 10.45 11.12 1.20
CA ILE A 167 9.83 9.99 0.51
C ILE A 167 9.21 10.48 -0.80
N HIS A 168 8.75 9.58 -1.65
CA HIS A 168 7.98 9.92 -2.84
C HIS A 168 6.62 10.52 -2.48
N GLY A 169 5.96 10.02 -1.44
CA GLY A 169 4.76 10.63 -0.85
C GLY A 169 3.45 10.21 -1.50
N ASP A 170 3.42 9.96 -2.81
CA ASP A 170 2.27 9.37 -3.52
C ASP A 170 2.67 8.12 -4.34
N TYR A 171 3.38 7.21 -3.70
CA TYR A 171 3.95 6.04 -4.37
C TYR A 171 2.91 4.93 -4.62
N HIS A 172 2.74 4.55 -5.88
CA HIS A 172 1.90 3.43 -6.32
C HIS A 172 2.35 2.92 -7.70
N LEU A 173 1.80 1.81 -8.19
CA LEU A 173 2.19 1.20 -9.47
C LEU A 173 2.02 2.09 -10.71
N GLY A 174 1.20 3.14 -10.60
CA GLY A 174 1.02 4.12 -11.68
C GLY A 174 2.18 5.11 -11.80
N GLN A 175 2.98 5.24 -10.74
CA GLN A 175 4.19 6.09 -10.70
C GLN A 175 5.47 5.30 -10.94
N VAL A 176 5.32 4.08 -11.46
CA VAL A 176 6.42 3.17 -11.76
C VAL A 176 6.32 2.81 -13.24
N LEU A 177 7.39 3.01 -13.99
CA LEU A 177 7.51 2.52 -15.36
C LEU A 177 8.19 1.16 -15.39
N VAL A 178 7.83 0.35 -16.37
CA VAL A 178 8.46 -0.94 -16.66
C VAL A 178 9.33 -0.79 -17.89
N ASP A 179 10.56 -1.28 -17.80
CA ASP A 179 11.44 -1.46 -18.95
C ASP A 179 12.13 -2.83 -18.79
N GLN A 180 11.78 -3.77 -19.68
CA GLN A 180 12.25 -5.15 -19.65
C GLN A 180 12.03 -5.82 -18.27
N ASP A 181 13.11 -5.99 -17.51
CA ASP A 181 13.14 -6.63 -16.21
C ASP A 181 13.36 -5.65 -15.04
N ASP A 182 13.23 -4.34 -15.29
CA ASP A 182 13.46 -3.30 -14.29
C ASP A 182 12.32 -2.29 -14.14
N PHE A 183 12.43 -1.47 -13.09
CA PHE A 183 11.45 -0.47 -12.70
C PHE A 183 12.08 0.90 -12.50
N TYR A 184 11.44 1.92 -13.05
CA TYR A 184 11.83 3.32 -12.91
C TYR A 184 10.76 4.09 -12.17
N LEU A 185 11.15 4.87 -11.16
CA LEU A 185 10.24 5.60 -10.28
C LEU A 185 10.17 7.06 -10.74
N LEU A 186 8.96 7.57 -10.92
CA LEU A 186 8.70 8.93 -11.41
C LEU A 186 7.87 9.74 -10.41
N ASP A 187 7.64 11.01 -10.71
CA ASP A 187 6.64 11.86 -10.05
C ASP A 187 6.78 12.02 -8.51
N PHE A 188 7.86 12.67 -8.10
CA PHE A 188 8.13 13.01 -6.70
C PHE A 188 7.37 14.27 -6.21
N GLU A 189 6.23 14.62 -6.81
CA GLU A 189 5.44 15.78 -6.40
C GLU A 189 4.76 15.62 -5.04
N GLY A 190 4.55 14.37 -4.61
CA GLY A 190 3.85 14.00 -3.37
C GLY A 190 2.31 14.09 -3.47
N GLU A 191 1.61 13.81 -2.37
CA GLU A 191 0.14 13.65 -2.39
C GLU A 191 -0.61 14.91 -2.88
N PRO A 192 -1.50 14.78 -3.89
CA PRO A 192 -2.21 15.92 -4.48
C PRO A 192 -3.00 16.77 -3.47
N GLU A 193 -3.71 16.16 -2.52
CA GLU A 193 -4.50 16.88 -1.51
C GLU A 193 -3.63 17.58 -0.44
N SER A 194 -2.33 17.29 -0.36
CA SER A 194 -1.43 17.90 0.63
C SER A 194 -0.89 19.25 0.17
N THR A 195 -0.69 20.17 1.13
CA THR A 195 -0.04 21.46 0.85
C THR A 195 1.43 21.26 0.48
N ILE A 196 2.04 22.21 -0.25
CA ILE A 196 3.47 22.14 -0.61
C ILE A 196 4.37 22.01 0.63
N GLN A 197 3.98 22.62 1.76
CA GLN A 197 4.73 22.50 3.01
C GLN A 197 4.63 21.09 3.59
N ASP A 198 3.44 20.50 3.61
CA ASP A 198 3.21 19.15 4.11
C ASP A 198 3.95 18.09 3.28
N ARG A 199 4.00 18.25 1.95
CA ARG A 199 4.73 17.34 1.04
C ARG A 199 6.24 17.32 1.26
N LYS A 200 6.80 18.35 1.93
CA LYS A 200 8.23 18.42 2.29
C LYS A 200 8.54 17.83 3.66
N VAL A 201 7.52 17.55 4.49
CA VAL A 201 7.72 16.96 5.81
C VAL A 201 8.28 15.55 5.64
N LYS A 202 9.38 15.25 6.34
CA LYS A 202 9.96 13.91 6.36
C LYS A 202 9.00 12.92 7.05
N GLN A 203 8.80 11.77 6.41
CA GLN A 203 7.85 10.73 6.79
C GLN A 203 8.58 9.40 7.07
N PRO A 204 7.94 8.43 7.75
CA PRO A 204 8.39 7.04 7.68
C PRO A 204 8.50 6.56 6.22
N PRO A 205 9.60 5.90 5.83
CA PRO A 205 9.68 5.20 4.53
C PRO A 205 8.51 4.23 4.29
N LEU A 206 7.95 3.68 5.38
CA LEU A 206 6.83 2.76 5.34
C LEU A 206 5.52 3.39 4.83
N LYS A 207 5.44 4.73 4.73
CA LYS A 207 4.30 5.40 4.07
C LYS A 207 4.26 5.10 2.57
N ASP A 208 5.40 5.14 1.88
CA ASP A 208 5.48 4.74 0.47
C ASP A 208 5.22 3.24 0.30
N VAL A 209 5.78 2.41 1.19
CA VAL A 209 5.54 0.95 1.18
C VAL A 209 4.04 0.65 1.35
N ALA A 210 3.36 1.33 2.27
CA ALA A 210 1.91 1.22 2.44
C ALA A 210 1.14 1.64 1.18
N GLY A 211 1.57 2.72 0.51
CA GLY A 211 1.02 3.14 -0.79
C GLY A 211 1.12 2.05 -1.86
N MET A 212 2.28 1.41 -1.98
CA MET A 212 2.48 0.30 -2.91
C MET A 212 1.64 -0.93 -2.55
N PHE A 213 1.50 -1.25 -1.26
CA PHE A 213 0.64 -2.35 -0.81
C PHE A 213 -0.83 -2.09 -1.12
N ARG A 214 -1.32 -0.86 -0.89
CA ARG A 214 -2.64 -0.47 -1.37
C ARG A 214 -2.74 -0.68 -2.88
N SER A 215 -1.75 -0.24 -3.66
CA SER A 215 -1.73 -0.42 -5.11
C SER A 215 -1.82 -1.89 -5.54
N PHE A 216 -1.16 -2.83 -4.87
CA PHE A 216 -1.30 -4.27 -5.15
C PHE A 216 -2.73 -4.75 -4.88
N HIS A 217 -3.31 -4.35 -3.74
CA HIS A 217 -4.68 -4.71 -3.39
C HIS A 217 -5.68 -4.17 -4.42
N TYR A 218 -5.53 -2.91 -4.85
CA TYR A 218 -6.35 -2.36 -5.94
C TYR A 218 -6.15 -3.11 -7.26
N ALA A 219 -4.92 -3.50 -7.62
CA ALA A 219 -4.68 -4.25 -8.86
C ALA A 219 -5.39 -5.61 -8.86
N ILE A 220 -5.36 -6.32 -7.72
CA ILE A 220 -6.08 -7.59 -7.52
C ILE A 220 -7.59 -7.37 -7.70
N TYR A 221 -8.17 -6.42 -6.98
CA TYR A 221 -9.62 -6.16 -7.05
C TYR A 221 -10.06 -5.62 -8.40
N SER A 222 -9.25 -4.76 -9.01
CA SER A 222 -9.48 -4.25 -10.37
C SER A 222 -9.48 -5.39 -11.38
N THR A 223 -8.63 -6.40 -11.21
CA THR A 223 -8.62 -7.58 -12.07
C THR A 223 -9.92 -8.36 -11.93
N ILE A 224 -10.43 -8.55 -10.71
CA ILE A 224 -11.70 -9.24 -10.45
C ILE A 224 -12.88 -8.44 -11.03
N PHE A 225 -12.98 -7.15 -10.75
CA PHE A 225 -14.11 -6.32 -11.17
C PHE A 225 -14.14 -6.02 -12.68
N ASN A 226 -13.00 -5.81 -13.31
CA ASN A 226 -12.95 -5.47 -14.74
C ASN A 226 -13.13 -6.70 -15.65
N ASN A 227 -13.00 -7.89 -15.09
CA ASN A 227 -13.16 -9.16 -15.82
C ASN A 227 -14.40 -9.93 -15.32
N ASP A 228 -15.36 -9.21 -14.72
CA ASP A 228 -16.63 -9.76 -14.26
C ASP A 228 -17.36 -10.48 -15.40
N GLY A 229 -17.71 -11.75 -15.18
CA GLY A 229 -18.32 -12.63 -16.19
C GLY A 229 -17.37 -13.28 -17.20
N SER A 230 -16.08 -12.94 -17.22
CA SER A 230 -15.10 -13.65 -18.07
C SER A 230 -14.51 -14.90 -17.42
N PHE A 231 -14.58 -14.97 -16.09
CA PHE A 231 -14.18 -16.10 -15.27
C PHE A 231 -15.41 -16.92 -14.86
N LYS A 232 -15.30 -18.25 -14.90
CA LYS A 232 -16.29 -19.21 -14.38
C LYS A 232 -16.24 -19.35 -12.86
N THR A 233 -15.11 -19.04 -12.24
CA THR A 233 -14.94 -19.06 -10.78
C THR A 233 -15.81 -18.01 -10.14
N SER A 234 -16.43 -18.33 -8.99
CA SER A 234 -17.21 -17.33 -8.25
C SER A 234 -16.32 -16.16 -7.81
N GLN A 235 -16.89 -14.95 -7.81
CA GLN A 235 -16.16 -13.77 -7.32
C GLN A 235 -15.64 -13.97 -5.89
N GLU A 236 -16.41 -14.65 -5.03
CA GLU A 236 -16.01 -14.97 -3.66
C GLU A 236 -14.70 -15.78 -3.61
N ASN A 237 -14.59 -16.85 -4.39
CA ASN A 237 -13.36 -17.65 -4.47
C ASN A 237 -12.20 -16.83 -5.06
N MET A 238 -12.47 -15.96 -6.03
CA MET A 238 -11.44 -15.08 -6.60
C MET A 238 -10.93 -14.05 -5.57
N PHE A 239 -11.81 -13.49 -4.75
CA PHE A 239 -11.42 -12.61 -3.64
C PHE A 239 -10.59 -13.37 -2.61
N GLN A 240 -11.03 -14.55 -2.17
CA GLN A 240 -10.29 -15.34 -1.19
C GLN A 240 -8.88 -15.71 -1.70
N ALA A 241 -8.76 -16.16 -2.96
CA ALA A 241 -7.46 -16.43 -3.57
C ALA A 241 -6.61 -15.14 -3.72
N GLY A 242 -7.24 -14.02 -4.04
CA GLY A 242 -6.60 -12.70 -4.14
C GLY A 242 -6.03 -12.22 -2.81
N GLU A 243 -6.75 -12.41 -1.70
CA GLU A 243 -6.26 -12.06 -0.36
C GLU A 243 -5.05 -12.90 0.03
N VAL A 244 -5.03 -14.20 -0.29
CA VAL A 244 -3.85 -15.06 -0.06
C VAL A 244 -2.67 -14.56 -0.90
N LEU A 245 -2.87 -14.33 -2.20
CA LEU A 245 -1.84 -13.78 -3.09
C LEU A 245 -1.26 -12.47 -2.57
N TYR A 246 -2.13 -11.55 -2.16
CA TYR A 246 -1.76 -10.26 -1.61
C TYR A 246 -0.79 -10.37 -0.43
N LYS A 247 -1.05 -11.31 0.51
CA LYS A 247 -0.17 -11.53 1.65
C LYS A 247 1.20 -12.06 1.24
N TYR A 248 1.27 -12.96 0.25
CA TYR A 248 2.57 -13.42 -0.28
C TYR A 248 3.31 -12.33 -1.03
N MET A 249 2.63 -11.50 -1.84
CA MET A 249 3.25 -10.34 -2.49
C MET A 249 3.85 -9.39 -1.46
N ILE A 250 3.10 -9.06 -0.40
CA ILE A 250 3.62 -8.27 0.72
C ILE A 250 4.80 -8.96 1.40
N GLY A 251 4.71 -10.26 1.67
CA GLY A 251 5.77 -11.01 2.34
C GLY A 251 7.09 -10.99 1.57
N VAL A 252 7.03 -11.17 0.25
CA VAL A 252 8.19 -11.09 -0.66
C VAL A 252 8.74 -9.67 -0.74
N PHE A 253 7.85 -8.68 -0.84
CA PHE A 253 8.25 -7.28 -0.86
C PHE A 253 8.97 -6.91 0.44
N MET A 254 8.38 -7.24 1.59
CA MET A 254 8.93 -6.97 2.91
C MET A 254 10.26 -7.67 3.14
N GLU A 255 10.40 -8.92 2.71
CA GLU A 255 11.67 -9.64 2.81
C GLU A 255 12.79 -8.89 2.10
N THR A 256 12.57 -8.56 0.82
CA THR A 256 13.58 -7.89 -0.01
C THR A 256 13.88 -6.47 0.50
N TYR A 257 12.81 -5.70 0.76
CA TYR A 257 12.91 -4.31 1.18
C TYR A 257 13.61 -4.18 2.53
N VAL A 258 13.16 -4.90 3.57
CA VAL A 258 13.71 -4.81 4.92
C VAL A 258 15.17 -5.27 4.93
N HIS A 259 15.50 -6.37 4.23
CA HIS A 259 16.87 -6.84 4.11
C HIS A 259 17.79 -5.77 3.51
N LYS A 260 17.39 -5.16 2.38
CA LYS A 260 18.22 -4.17 1.68
C LYS A 260 18.41 -2.89 2.50
N VAL A 261 17.35 -2.30 3.05
CA VAL A 261 17.48 -1.04 3.82
C VAL A 261 18.28 -1.22 5.11
N GLN A 262 18.15 -2.37 5.79
CA GLN A 262 18.91 -2.65 7.01
C GLN A 262 20.40 -2.89 6.70
N THR A 263 20.72 -3.58 5.60
CA THR A 263 22.11 -3.80 5.18
C THR A 263 22.82 -2.49 4.83
N GLU A 264 22.09 -1.52 4.30
CA GLU A 264 22.60 -0.18 3.94
C GLU A 264 22.43 0.85 5.07
N ASN A 265 22.19 0.40 6.30
CA ASN A 265 22.09 1.22 7.52
C ASN A 265 20.97 2.27 7.54
N LEU A 266 19.93 2.15 6.71
CA LEU A 266 18.74 2.99 6.84
C LEU A 266 17.86 2.46 7.99
N ASN A 267 17.74 3.25 9.05
CA ASN A 267 17.04 2.86 10.26
C ASN A 267 15.51 3.00 10.12
N ILE A 268 14.85 1.90 9.73
CA ILE A 268 13.39 1.78 9.68
C ILE A 268 12.77 1.16 10.94
N GLY A 269 13.55 1.00 12.01
CA GLY A 269 13.09 0.43 13.27
C GLY A 269 13.13 -1.10 13.31
N TYR A 270 12.59 -1.65 14.40
CA TYR A 270 12.52 -3.08 14.65
C TYR A 270 11.18 -3.66 14.17
N LYS A 271 11.06 -5.00 14.11
CA LYS A 271 9.90 -5.69 13.50
C LYS A 271 8.55 -5.12 13.95
N GLN A 272 8.30 -4.99 15.25
CA GLN A 272 7.02 -4.52 15.76
C GLN A 272 6.79 -3.02 15.49
N GLU A 273 7.86 -2.22 15.39
CA GLU A 273 7.74 -0.82 14.97
C GLU A 273 7.39 -0.71 13.49
N ILE A 274 7.99 -1.56 12.64
CA ILE A 274 7.69 -1.64 11.21
C ILE A 274 6.22 -2.02 11.00
N GLU A 275 5.75 -3.07 11.65
CA GLU A 275 4.35 -3.52 11.56
C GLU A 275 3.38 -2.44 12.07
N PHE A 276 3.69 -1.80 13.21
CA PHE A 276 2.90 -0.68 13.72
C PHE A 276 2.81 0.48 12.74
N LEU A 277 3.94 0.90 12.16
CA LEU A 277 3.98 2.01 11.21
C LEU A 277 3.28 1.65 9.90
N LEU A 278 3.38 0.40 9.42
CA LEU A 278 2.65 -0.07 8.25
C LEU A 278 1.14 -0.03 8.48
N ASP A 279 0.65 -0.58 9.58
CA ASP A 279 -0.78 -0.52 9.92
C ASP A 279 -1.28 0.92 10.01
N TYR A 280 -0.47 1.81 10.62
CA TYR A 280 -0.79 3.23 10.74
C TYR A 280 -0.89 3.92 9.37
N CYS A 281 0.10 3.69 8.50
CA CYS A 281 0.15 4.29 7.16
C CYS A 281 -0.90 3.69 6.21
N LEU A 282 -1.19 2.39 6.32
CA LEU A 282 -2.23 1.72 5.54
C LEU A 282 -3.62 2.22 5.94
N LEU A 283 -3.87 2.44 7.24
CA LEU A 283 -5.12 3.03 7.68
C LEU A 283 -5.26 4.47 7.19
N GLU A 284 -4.20 5.28 7.30
CA GLU A 284 -4.17 6.62 6.73
C GLU A 284 -4.56 6.60 5.24
N LYS A 285 -3.89 5.77 4.43
CA LYS A 285 -4.13 5.71 2.99
C LYS A 285 -5.52 5.18 2.65
N ALA A 286 -6.01 4.16 3.37
CA ALA A 286 -7.35 3.63 3.14
C ALA A 286 -8.45 4.64 3.48
N VAL A 287 -8.29 5.42 4.56
CA VAL A 287 -9.22 6.52 4.90
C VAL A 287 -9.14 7.63 3.85
N TYR A 288 -7.94 7.97 3.38
CA TYR A 288 -7.77 8.93 2.29
C TYR A 288 -8.53 8.52 1.03
N GLU A 289 -8.28 7.30 0.54
CA GLU A 289 -8.87 6.74 -0.67
C GLU A 289 -10.39 6.66 -0.61
N LEU A 290 -10.95 6.39 0.59
CA LEU A 290 -12.39 6.30 0.79
C LEU A 290 -13.15 7.51 0.27
N GLY A 291 -12.61 8.72 0.48
CA GLY A 291 -13.21 9.95 0.01
C GLY A 291 -13.11 10.10 -1.52
N TYR A 292 -12.02 9.64 -2.11
CA TYR A 292 -11.84 9.67 -3.56
C TYR A 292 -12.80 8.70 -4.26
N GLU A 293 -12.88 7.46 -3.78
CA GLU A 293 -13.69 6.41 -4.39
C GLU A 293 -15.19 6.69 -4.27
N LEU A 294 -15.67 7.21 -3.14
CA LEU A 294 -17.08 7.57 -2.97
C LEU A 294 -17.58 8.64 -3.94
N ASN A 295 -16.69 9.57 -4.31
CA ASN A 295 -17.02 10.66 -5.22
C ASN A 295 -16.85 10.25 -6.69
N SER A 296 -15.88 9.37 -6.98
CA SER A 296 -15.48 9.06 -8.36
C SER A 296 -15.99 7.69 -8.86
N ARG A 297 -15.94 6.66 -8.01
CA ARG A 297 -16.24 5.25 -8.37
C ARG A 297 -16.87 4.50 -7.18
N PRO A 298 -18.16 4.71 -6.85
CA PRO A 298 -18.78 4.13 -5.66
C PRO A 298 -18.68 2.59 -5.54
N ARG A 299 -18.65 1.85 -6.66
CA ARG A 299 -18.44 0.40 -6.67
C ARG A 299 -17.09 -0.02 -6.07
N TRP A 300 -16.08 0.85 -6.14
CA TRP A 300 -14.71 0.60 -5.68
C TRP A 300 -14.52 0.91 -4.20
N THR A 301 -15.49 1.58 -3.57
CA THR A 301 -15.48 1.92 -2.13
C THR A 301 -15.32 0.69 -1.22
N ILE A 302 -15.67 -0.51 -1.69
CA ILE A 302 -15.42 -1.76 -0.98
C ILE A 302 -13.92 -2.00 -0.69
N ILE A 303 -13.02 -1.56 -1.58
CA ILE A 303 -11.56 -1.79 -1.47
C ILE A 303 -10.94 -1.03 -0.27
N PRO A 304 -11.16 0.29 -0.08
CA PRO A 304 -10.71 0.99 1.13
C PRO A 304 -11.45 0.53 2.38
N LEU A 305 -12.74 0.23 2.30
CA LEU A 305 -13.52 -0.24 3.45
C LEU A 305 -13.04 -1.60 3.98
N ARG A 306 -12.75 -2.58 3.11
CA ARG A 306 -12.15 -3.86 3.50
C ARG A 306 -10.77 -3.66 4.12
N GLY A 307 -9.96 -2.76 3.56
CA GLY A 307 -8.65 -2.40 4.13
C GLY A 307 -8.77 -1.89 5.56
N ILE A 308 -9.69 -0.95 5.81
CA ILE A 308 -9.94 -0.42 7.16
C ILE A 308 -10.45 -1.53 8.10
N ALA A 309 -11.42 -2.34 7.67
CA ALA A 309 -11.97 -3.42 8.49
C ALA A 309 -10.93 -4.48 8.86
N SER A 310 -10.01 -4.83 7.94
CA SER A 310 -8.93 -5.78 8.20
C SER A 310 -7.97 -5.28 9.28
N ILE A 311 -7.55 -4.00 9.21
CA ILE A 311 -6.66 -3.38 10.21
C ILE A 311 -7.31 -3.33 11.60
N LEU A 312 -8.62 -3.06 11.66
CA LEU A 312 -9.36 -3.05 12.94
C LEU A 312 -9.52 -4.45 13.53
N LYS A 313 -9.71 -5.49 12.70
CA LYS A 313 -9.79 -6.88 13.17
C LYS A 313 -8.47 -7.38 13.73
N ASN A 314 -7.35 -7.07 13.08
CA ASN A 314 -6.02 -7.51 13.53
C ASN A 314 -5.61 -6.96 14.90
N LYS A 315 -6.28 -5.91 15.41
CA LYS A 315 -6.05 -5.35 16.75
C LYS A 315 -6.85 -6.02 17.86
N LYS A 316 -7.92 -6.74 17.52
CA LYS A 316 -8.78 -7.43 18.49
C LYS A 316 -8.26 -8.83 18.86
N ASN A 317 -7.26 -9.30 18.12
CA ASN A 317 -6.52 -10.54 18.36
C ASN A 317 -5.14 -10.24 18.96
#